data_AF-A0A963DMV9-F1
#
_entry.id   AF-A0A963DMV9-F1
#
_cell.length_a   1.000
_cell.length_b   1.000
_cell.length_c   1.000
_cell.angle_alpha   90.00
_cell.angle_beta   90.00
_cell.angle_gamma   90.00
#
_symmetry.space_group_name_H-M   'P 1'
#
loop_
_entity.id
_entity.type
_entity.pdbx_description
1 polymer ?
#
loop_
_entity_poly.entity_id
_entity_poly.type
_entity_poly.pdbx_seq_one_letter_code
_entity_poly.pdbx_strand_id
1 'polypeptide(L)'
;MANKSHPLQAAAQVAQSREQAAAKALGESQQRLTEQQSRLQQLLMFRSEYATQFQNEGSHGISARRYQDYSAFLTNMDHGIVQLQQQLAWMQQELQKKQLAWIQSRSKTKALEEVIERDRKTQLWEEDRREQRDSDEHNLRGLTARMRFIDGV
;
A
#
# COMPACT_ATOMS: atom_id res chain seq x y z
N MET A 1 4.39 -17.70 -32.82
CA MET A 1 5.55 -17.97 -31.93
C MET A 1 5.14 -17.58 -30.52
N ALA A 2 5.47 -18.41 -29.53
CA ALA A 2 4.97 -18.26 -28.16
C ALA A 2 5.28 -16.86 -27.61
N ASN A 3 4.21 -16.14 -27.27
CA ASN A 3 4.23 -14.84 -26.60
C ASN A 3 4.75 -15.04 -25.17
N LYS A 4 6.08 -15.21 -25.05
CA LYS A 4 6.76 -15.23 -23.76
C LYS A 4 6.74 -13.80 -23.27
N SER A 5 5.98 -13.54 -22.21
CA SER A 5 5.97 -12.26 -21.52
C SER A 5 7.41 -11.78 -21.33
N HIS A 6 7.69 -10.57 -21.82
CA HIS A 6 9.02 -9.98 -21.76
C HIS A 6 9.51 -10.04 -20.29
N PRO A 7 10.77 -10.42 -20.00
CA PRO A 7 11.24 -10.57 -18.62
C PRO A 7 11.01 -9.32 -17.75
N LEU A 8 10.98 -8.13 -18.37
CA LEU A 8 10.59 -6.88 -17.71
C LEU A 8 9.11 -6.85 -17.28
N GLN A 9 8.18 -7.34 -18.11
CA GLN A 9 6.76 -7.43 -17.75
C GLN A 9 6.53 -8.39 -16.58
N ALA A 10 7.21 -9.54 -16.56
CA ALA A 10 7.13 -10.48 -15.44
C ALA A 10 7.66 -9.84 -14.14
N ALA A 11 8.78 -9.11 -14.21
CA ALA A 11 9.32 -8.39 -13.06
C ALA A 11 8.37 -7.29 -12.55
N ALA A 12 7.70 -6.55 -13.45
CA ALA A 12 6.72 -5.54 -13.07
C ALA A 12 5.47 -6.14 -12.42
N GLN A 13 4.95 -7.26 -12.91
CA GLN A 13 3.83 -7.96 -12.28
C GLN A 13 4.17 -8.39 -10.84
N VAL A 14 5.37 -8.92 -10.62
CA VAL A 14 5.84 -9.29 -9.26
C VAL A 14 5.98 -8.04 -8.38
N ALA A 15 6.51 -6.94 -8.90
CA ALA A 15 6.62 -5.68 -8.15
C ALA A 15 5.24 -5.12 -7.78
N GLN A 16 4.30 -5.11 -8.71
CA GLN A 16 2.93 -4.65 -8.48
C GLN A 16 2.20 -5.53 -7.45
N SER A 17 2.35 -6.85 -7.51
CA SER A 17 1.80 -7.77 -6.50
C SER A 17 2.37 -7.50 -5.11
N ARG A 18 3.68 -7.25 -5.00
CA ARG A 18 4.34 -6.88 -3.74
C ARG A 18 3.84 -5.54 -3.20
N GLU A 19 3.63 -4.56 -4.07
CA GLU A 19 3.08 -3.26 -3.69
C GLU A 19 1.65 -3.40 -3.15
N GLN A 20 0.79 -4.16 -3.84
CA GLN A 20 -0.58 -4.41 -3.38
C GLN A 20 -0.60 -5.13 -2.03
N ALA A 21 0.27 -6.12 -1.84
CA ALA A 21 0.41 -6.82 -0.55
C ALA A 21 0.85 -5.85 0.56
N ALA A 22 1.83 -4.98 0.29
CA ALA A 22 2.29 -3.97 1.24
C ALA A 22 1.20 -2.93 1.57
N ALA A 23 0.43 -2.49 0.56
CA ALA A 23 -0.69 -1.57 0.73
C ALA A 23 -1.79 -2.18 1.60
N LYS A 24 -2.14 -3.47 1.36
CA LYS A 24 -3.11 -4.21 2.17
C LYS A 24 -2.64 -4.33 3.62
N ALA A 25 -1.39 -4.74 3.84
CA ALA A 25 -0.82 -4.87 5.18
C ALA A 25 -0.77 -3.52 5.93
N LEU A 26 -0.50 -2.42 5.23
CA LEU A 26 -0.56 -1.07 5.78
C LEU A 26 -1.99 -0.69 6.19
N GLY A 27 -2.97 -0.93 5.32
CA GLY A 27 -4.38 -0.65 5.58
C GLY A 27 -4.91 -1.43 6.80
N GLU A 28 -4.62 -2.72 6.88
CA GLU A 28 -4.99 -3.56 8.04
C GLU A 28 -4.34 -3.05 9.34
N SER A 29 -3.08 -2.62 9.28
CA SER A 29 -2.37 -2.07 10.44
C SER A 29 -2.97 -0.74 10.90
N GLN A 30 -3.35 0.11 9.96
CA GLN A 30 -3.99 1.39 10.23
C GLN A 30 -5.36 1.19 10.89
N GLN A 31 -6.16 0.26 10.36
CA GLN A 31 -7.47 -0.06 10.94
C GLN A 31 -7.34 -0.55 12.38
N ARG A 32 -6.44 -1.51 12.63
CA ARG A 32 -6.18 -2.03 13.98
C ARG A 32 -5.73 -0.92 14.95
N LEU A 33 -4.88 0.00 14.49
CA LEU A 33 -4.44 1.13 15.30
C LEU A 33 -5.62 2.02 15.69
N THR A 34 -6.46 2.39 14.73
CA THR A 34 -7.66 3.22 14.96
C THR A 34 -8.64 2.55 15.93
N GLU A 35 -8.88 1.24 15.79
CA GLU A 35 -9.74 0.48 16.69
C GLU A 35 -9.21 0.49 18.14
N GLN A 36 -7.90 0.30 18.33
CA GLN A 36 -7.29 0.34 19.67
C GLN A 36 -7.27 1.76 20.26
N GLN A 37 -7.09 2.79 19.44
CA GLN A 37 -7.19 4.18 19.88
C GLN A 37 -8.61 4.51 20.38
N SER A 38 -9.63 4.05 19.66
CA SER A 38 -11.04 4.19 20.08
C SER A 38 -11.30 3.50 21.41
N ARG A 39 -10.81 2.26 21.59
CA ARG A 39 -10.91 1.54 22.87
C ARG A 39 -10.23 2.29 24.03
N LEU A 40 -9.05 2.86 23.79
CA LEU A 40 -8.36 3.68 24.80
C LEU A 40 -9.19 4.91 25.17
N GLN A 41 -9.77 5.60 24.18
CA GLN A 41 -10.64 6.75 24.44
C GLN A 41 -11.86 6.37 25.26
N GLN A 42 -12.53 5.26 24.91
CA GLN A 42 -13.67 4.74 25.67
C GLN A 42 -13.29 4.42 27.13
N LEU A 43 -12.12 3.81 27.34
CA LEU A 43 -11.65 3.47 28.68
C LEU A 43 -11.33 4.72 29.51
N LEU A 44 -10.73 5.75 28.88
CA LEU A 44 -10.46 7.04 29.53
C LEU A 44 -11.74 7.79 29.89
N MET A 45 -12.76 7.77 29.02
CA MET A 45 -14.08 8.35 29.31
C MET A 45 -14.76 7.61 30.45
N PHE A 46 -14.79 6.28 30.40
CA PHE A 46 -15.40 5.48 31.46
C PHE A 46 -14.72 5.72 32.81
N ARG A 47 -13.39 5.86 32.82
CA ARG A 47 -12.63 6.22 34.03
C ARG A 47 -13.04 7.57 34.61
N SER A 48 -13.19 8.60 33.76
CA SER A 48 -13.54 9.93 34.24
C SER A 48 -14.98 10.00 34.74
N GLU A 49 -15.91 9.33 34.05
CA GLU A 49 -17.30 9.16 34.47
C GLU A 49 -17.38 8.45 35.82
N TYR A 50 -16.65 7.35 35.98
CA TYR A 50 -16.62 6.58 37.22
C TYR A 50 -16.04 7.38 38.39
N ALA A 51 -14.98 8.16 38.16
CA ALA A 51 -14.42 9.05 39.18
C ALA A 51 -15.40 10.16 39.59
N THR A 52 -16.11 10.74 38.64
CA THR A 52 -17.13 11.78 38.88
C THR A 52 -18.31 11.22 39.68
N GLN A 53 -18.80 10.03 39.30
CA GLN A 53 -19.86 9.35 40.04
C GLN A 53 -19.44 9.07 41.49
N PHE A 54 -18.22 8.58 41.69
CA PHE A 54 -17.72 8.31 43.04
C PHE A 54 -17.58 9.58 43.87
N GLN A 55 -17.13 10.69 43.30
CA GLN A 55 -17.05 11.98 44.01
C GLN A 55 -18.44 12.47 44.45
N ASN A 56 -19.46 12.28 43.60
CA ASN A 56 -20.83 12.62 43.92
C ASN A 56 -21.39 11.72 45.04
N GLU A 57 -21.14 10.42 45.01
CA GLU A 57 -21.50 9.48 46.10
C GLU A 57 -20.76 9.82 47.41
N GLY A 58 -19.49 10.22 47.31
CA GLY A 58 -18.64 10.63 48.42
C GLY A 58 -19.13 11.84 49.21
N SER A 59 -19.90 12.74 48.57
CA SER A 59 -20.42 13.97 49.21
C SER A 59 -21.41 13.69 50.35
N HIS A 60 -21.99 12.50 50.41
CA HIS A 60 -22.94 12.07 51.46
C HIS A 60 -22.28 11.18 52.53
N GLY A 61 -20.96 10.99 52.47
CA GLY A 61 -20.21 10.06 53.32
C GLY A 61 -20.22 8.64 52.76
N ILE A 62 -19.03 8.03 52.65
CA ILE A 62 -18.83 6.68 52.14
C ILE A 62 -18.14 5.81 53.18
N SER A 63 -18.44 4.51 53.17
CA SER A 63 -17.74 3.56 54.03
C SER A 63 -16.29 3.35 53.56
N ALA A 64 -15.39 3.04 54.49
CA ALA A 64 -14.00 2.73 54.18
C ALA A 64 -13.86 1.57 53.17
N ARG A 65 -14.75 0.58 53.24
CA ARG A 65 -14.79 -0.53 52.29
C ARG A 65 -15.12 -0.07 50.87
N ARG A 66 -16.14 0.78 50.70
CA ARG A 66 -16.49 1.34 49.39
C ARG A 66 -15.34 2.15 48.78
N TYR A 67 -14.62 2.89 49.61
CA TYR A 67 -13.42 3.63 49.18
C TYR A 67 -12.30 2.70 48.71
N GLN A 68 -12.04 1.61 49.44
CA GLN A 68 -11.06 0.60 49.06
C GLN A 68 -11.41 -0.07 47.72
N ASP A 69 -12.68 -0.48 47.54
CA ASP A 69 -13.15 -1.09 46.30
C ASP A 69 -12.98 -0.15 45.10
N TYR A 70 -13.29 1.14 45.28
CA TYR A 70 -13.09 2.18 44.27
C TYR A 70 -11.62 2.34 43.90
N SER A 71 -10.73 2.48 44.90
CA SER A 71 -9.30 2.65 44.68
C SER A 71 -8.68 1.45 43.96
N ALA A 72 -9.07 0.23 44.33
CA ALA A 72 -8.61 -0.99 43.68
C ALA A 72 -9.05 -1.06 42.21
N PHE A 73 -10.32 -0.72 41.94
CA PHE A 73 -10.85 -0.71 40.57
C PHE A 73 -10.16 0.32 39.67
N LEU A 74 -9.98 1.56 40.15
CA LEU A 74 -9.26 2.59 39.41
C LEU A 74 -7.81 2.20 39.13
N THR A 75 -7.13 1.64 40.13
CA THR A 75 -5.74 1.18 39.96
C THR A 75 -5.65 0.12 38.87
N ASN A 76 -6.56 -0.86 38.85
CA ASN A 76 -6.62 -1.87 37.79
C ASN A 76 -6.87 -1.24 36.41
N MET A 77 -7.81 -0.29 36.33
CA MET A 77 -8.10 0.42 35.08
C MET A 77 -6.90 1.22 34.58
N ASP A 78 -6.18 1.89 35.47
CA ASP A 78 -4.95 2.64 35.16
C ASP A 78 -3.85 1.73 34.65
N HIS A 79 -3.67 0.55 35.24
CA HIS A 79 -2.75 -0.46 34.70
C HIS A 79 -3.14 -0.89 33.28
N GLY A 80 -4.43 -1.15 33.02
CA GLY A 80 -4.93 -1.48 31.69
C GLY A 80 -4.71 -0.35 30.66
N ILE A 81 -4.94 0.90 31.06
CA ILE A 81 -4.69 2.09 30.23
C ILE A 81 -3.20 2.17 29.84
N VAL A 82 -2.29 2.01 30.80
CA VAL A 82 -0.84 2.04 30.54
C VAL A 82 -0.44 0.92 29.57
N GLN A 83 -0.96 -0.29 29.74
CA GLN A 83 -0.71 -1.40 28.83
C GLN A 83 -1.21 -1.11 27.40
N LEU A 84 -2.42 -0.58 27.26
CA LEU A 84 -2.99 -0.20 25.95
C LEU A 84 -2.18 0.92 25.30
N GLN A 85 -1.71 1.91 26.06
CA GLN A 85 -0.86 2.98 25.55
C GLN A 85 0.49 2.45 25.03
N GLN A 86 1.11 1.52 25.76
CA GLN A 86 2.35 0.86 25.31
C GLN A 86 2.12 0.05 24.03
N GLN A 87 1.02 -0.69 23.97
CA GLN A 87 0.65 -1.45 22.76
C GLN A 87 0.41 -0.52 21.56
N LEU A 88 -0.26 0.62 21.77
CA LEU A 88 -0.49 1.62 20.74
C LEU A 88 0.82 2.23 20.24
N ALA A 89 1.77 2.53 21.12
CA ALA A 89 3.08 3.03 20.72
C ALA A 89 3.82 2.02 19.83
N TRP A 90 3.79 0.73 20.20
CA TRP A 90 4.35 -0.34 19.37
C TRP A 90 3.63 -0.44 18.00
N MET A 91 2.30 -0.39 17.99
CA MET A 91 1.51 -0.41 16.75
C MET A 91 1.81 0.76 15.82
N GLN A 92 2.05 1.96 16.38
CA GLN A 92 2.46 3.14 15.62
C GLN A 92 3.83 2.95 14.96
N GLN A 93 4.79 2.37 15.68
CA GLN A 93 6.10 2.05 15.11
C GLN A 93 6.00 1.01 13.98
N GLU A 94 5.19 -0.03 14.17
CA GLU A 94 4.95 -1.03 13.13
C GLU A 94 4.23 -0.45 11.89
N LEU A 95 3.29 0.47 12.10
CA LEU A 95 2.63 1.19 11.02
C LEU A 95 3.66 1.99 10.19
N GLN A 96 4.56 2.72 10.85
CA GLN A 96 5.62 3.47 10.17
C GLN A 96 6.52 2.56 9.34
N LYS A 97 6.92 1.40 9.87
CA LYS A 97 7.72 0.41 9.12
C LYS A 97 6.98 -0.09 7.87
N LYS A 98 5.69 -0.41 8.00
CA LYS A 98 4.85 -0.84 6.86
C LYS A 98 4.67 0.27 5.84
N GLN A 99 4.53 1.52 6.27
CA GLN A 99 4.44 2.68 5.39
C GLN A 99 5.73 2.84 4.57
N LEU A 100 6.90 2.73 5.20
CA LEU A 100 8.19 2.76 4.51
C LEU A 100 8.32 1.60 3.50
N ALA A 101 7.92 0.38 3.89
CA ALA A 101 7.94 -0.78 2.99
C ALA A 101 7.03 -0.57 1.77
N TRP A 102 5.83 -0.01 1.98
CA TRP A 102 4.92 0.35 0.89
C TRP A 102 5.53 1.39 -0.05
N ILE A 103 6.09 2.49 0.49
CA ILE A 103 6.74 3.53 -0.32
C ILE A 103 7.88 2.94 -1.17
N GLN A 104 8.72 2.08 -0.58
CA GLN A 104 9.81 1.42 -1.32
C GLN A 104 9.28 0.51 -2.42
N SER A 105 8.21 -0.26 -2.14
CA SER A 105 7.59 -1.12 -3.16
C SER A 105 7.00 -0.31 -4.30
N ARG A 106 6.27 0.78 -4.02
CA ARG A 106 5.72 1.70 -5.00
C ARG A 106 6.80 2.34 -5.87
N SER A 107 7.91 2.76 -5.27
CA SER A 107 9.04 3.33 -6.01
C SER A 107 9.64 2.33 -7.00
N LYS A 108 9.78 1.06 -6.60
CA LYS A 108 10.26 -0.01 -7.49
C LYS A 108 9.28 -0.31 -8.61
N THR A 109 7.97 -0.39 -8.32
CA THR A 109 6.95 -0.58 -9.35
C THR A 109 7.01 0.54 -10.38
N LYS A 110 7.03 1.81 -9.92
CA LYS A 110 7.08 2.97 -10.80
C LYS A 110 8.33 2.98 -11.70
N ALA A 111 9.50 2.66 -11.14
CA ALA A 111 10.72 2.56 -11.93
C ALA A 111 10.63 1.49 -13.03
N LEU A 112 10.03 0.33 -12.73
CA LEU A 112 9.82 -0.73 -13.73
C LEU A 112 8.80 -0.34 -14.80
N GLU A 113 7.70 0.32 -14.41
CA GLU A 113 6.70 0.85 -15.34
C GLU A 113 7.35 1.83 -16.33
N GLU A 114 8.18 2.76 -15.85
CA GLU A 114 8.88 3.71 -16.73
C GLU A 114 9.87 3.03 -17.68
N VAL A 115 10.54 1.95 -17.25
CA VAL A 115 11.45 1.19 -18.12
C VAL A 115 10.68 0.43 -19.20
N ILE A 116 9.56 -0.21 -18.83
CA ILE A 116 8.69 -0.93 -19.78
C ILE A 116 8.11 0.03 -20.83
N GLU A 117 7.66 1.20 -20.42
CA GLU A 117 7.13 2.20 -21.35
C GLU A 117 8.19 2.71 -22.33
N ARG A 118 9.45 2.85 -21.90
CA ARG A 118 10.57 3.20 -22.80
C ARG A 118 10.85 2.06 -23.79
N ASP A 119 10.93 0.82 -23.30
CA ASP A 119 11.18 -0.37 -24.13
C ASP A 119 10.07 -0.55 -25.19
N ARG A 120 8.81 -0.42 -24.79
CA ARG A 120 7.65 -0.46 -25.69
C ARG A 120 7.75 0.62 -26.78
N LYS A 121 8.13 1.85 -26.42
CA LYS A 121 8.34 2.91 -27.42
C LYS A 121 9.46 2.52 -28.38
N THR A 122 10.61 2.07 -27.90
CA THR A 122 11.72 1.65 -28.77
C THR A 122 11.31 0.54 -29.74
N GLN A 123 10.56 -0.47 -29.26
CA GLN A 123 10.06 -1.56 -30.10
C GLN A 123 9.12 -1.06 -31.21
N LEU A 124 8.16 -0.19 -30.87
CA LEU A 124 7.26 0.41 -31.87
C LEU A 124 8.03 1.19 -32.95
N TRP A 125 9.04 1.97 -32.55
CA TRP A 125 9.88 2.72 -33.50
C TRP A 125 10.72 1.80 -34.39
N GLU A 126 11.20 0.67 -33.86
CA GLU A 126 11.93 -0.32 -34.66
C GLU A 126 11.01 -1.06 -35.63
N GLU A 127 9.79 -1.40 -35.23
CA GLU A 127 8.77 -2.01 -36.06
C GLU A 127 8.36 -1.08 -37.21
N ASP A 128 8.01 0.18 -36.92
CA ASP A 128 7.67 1.19 -37.94
C ASP A 128 8.81 1.34 -38.97
N ARG A 129 10.07 1.37 -38.49
CA ARG A 129 11.25 1.48 -39.38
C ARG A 129 11.43 0.23 -40.25
N ARG A 130 11.10 -0.96 -39.75
CA ARG A 130 11.14 -2.21 -40.53
C ARG A 130 10.03 -2.23 -41.57
N GLU A 131 8.79 -1.90 -41.19
CA GLU A 131 7.66 -1.84 -42.11
C GLU A 131 7.88 -0.84 -43.25
N GLN A 132 8.46 0.34 -42.95
CA GLN A 132 8.80 1.32 -43.97
C GLN A 132 9.85 0.77 -44.96
N ARG A 133 10.90 0.10 -44.47
CA ARG A 133 11.92 -0.52 -45.32
C ARG A 133 11.35 -1.62 -46.22
N ASP A 134 10.53 -2.49 -45.66
CA ASP A 134 9.90 -3.57 -46.41
C ASP A 134 8.95 -3.03 -47.48
N SER A 135 8.23 -1.95 -47.19
CA SER A 135 7.36 -1.24 -48.15
C SER A 135 8.17 -0.62 -49.29
N ASP A 136 9.27 0.07 -48.99
CA ASP A 136 10.16 0.66 -49.99
C ASP A 136 10.77 -0.41 -50.90
N GLU A 137 11.21 -1.55 -50.35
CA GLU A 137 11.76 -2.66 -51.14
C GLU A 137 10.70 -3.28 -52.07
N HIS A 138 9.46 -3.47 -51.59
CA HIS A 138 8.36 -3.95 -52.43
C HIS A 138 8.01 -2.96 -53.55
N ASN A 139 7.99 -1.67 -53.26
CA ASN A 139 7.73 -0.62 -54.25
C ASN A 139 8.84 -0.58 -55.31
N LEU A 140 10.10 -0.65 -54.90
CA LEU A 140 11.26 -0.70 -55.81
C LEU A 140 11.24 -1.94 -56.69
N ARG A 141 10.94 -3.13 -56.14
CA ARG A 141 10.79 -4.38 -56.91
C ARG A 141 9.61 -4.33 -57.87
N GLY A 142 8.47 -3.76 -57.46
CA GLY A 142 7.31 -3.57 -58.33
C GLY A 142 7.57 -2.63 -59.49
N LEU A 143 8.31 -1.54 -59.25
CA LEU A 143 8.75 -0.60 -60.29
C LEU A 143 9.74 -1.25 -61.27
N THR A 144 10.73 -2.00 -60.78
CA THR A 144 11.67 -2.72 -61.67
C THR A 144 10.98 -3.81 -62.50
N ALA A 145 10.00 -4.52 -61.92
CA ALA A 145 9.20 -5.49 -62.67
C ALA A 145 8.36 -4.81 -63.76
N ARG A 146 7.74 -3.65 -63.49
CA ARG A 146 6.99 -2.88 -64.50
C ARG A 146 7.89 -2.33 -65.61
N MET A 147 9.09 -1.89 -65.29
CA MET A 147 10.02 -1.32 -66.27
C MET A 147 10.55 -2.40 -67.24
N ARG A 148 10.82 -3.61 -66.73
CA ARG A 148 11.16 -4.77 -67.58
C ARG A 148 10.05 -5.24 -68.51
N PHE A 149 8.78 -4.95 -68.22
CA PHE A 149 7.67 -5.25 -69.10
C PHE A 149 7.49 -4.24 -70.24
N ILE A 150 8.10 -3.05 -70.15
CA ILE A 150 7.98 -1.99 -71.16
C ILE A 150 9.16 -2.05 -72.16
N ASP A 151 10.34 -2.49 -71.71
CA ASP A 151 11.53 -2.68 -72.56
C ASP A 151 11.62 -4.08 -73.21
N GLY A 152 10.56 -4.88 -73.10
CA GLY A 152 10.43 -6.21 -73.72
C GLY A 152 9.42 -6.22 -74.87
N VAL A 153 9.71 -5.44 -75.91
CA VAL A 153 9.19 -5.59 -77.29
C VAL A 153 10.39 -5.91 -78.17
#